data_AF-A0A317SWB3-F1
#
_entry.id   AF-A0A317SWB3-F1
#
_cell.length_a   1.000
_cell.length_b   1.000
_cell.length_c   1.000
_cell.angle_alpha   90.00
_cell.angle_beta   90.00
_cell.angle_gamma   90.00
#
_symmetry.space_group_name_H-M   'P 1'
#
loop_
_entity.id
_entity.type
_entity.pdbx_description
1 polymer ?
#
loop_
_entity_poly.entity_id
_entity_poly.type
_entity_poly.pdbx_seq_one_letter_code
_entity_poly.pdbx_strand_id
1 'polypeptide(L)'
;MAEVFGNEAEPFGFRVSVSRRKEAISESPSWDSESHPVLSGSADPRTPFTKLLGLIPGEDKLRFSTAVNLAERIKERIEQCLNSSSGSYVAVTGVAEGALAHIDQAFCKQGIRSSARFTYEGPLDSLIIRLMPGVPHDLISRSFFYQVGRKIDSFPGLVGTWFPLGSGEFEAHGRRKKQGDEAIKPATRSLETDWPSLVIEVGYSKSLQKLRFDAEWWLKYSAGQTRMVIIIKIKCNPNAIRLECWEMYRDPARRV
;
A
#
# COMPACT_ATOMS: atom_id res chain seq x y z
N MET A 1 23.25 39.64 -0.38
CA MET A 1 22.92 39.73 1.07
C MET A 1 21.45 39.38 1.21
N ALA A 2 21.13 38.31 1.96
CA ALA A 2 19.79 37.83 2.36
C ALA A 2 18.77 37.62 1.19
N GLU A 3 17.79 36.71 1.22
CA GLU A 3 16.87 36.35 2.30
C GLU A 3 16.47 34.87 2.31
N VAL A 4 15.99 34.49 3.49
CA VAL A 4 15.46 33.22 3.94
C VAL A 4 13.97 33.11 3.60
N PHE A 5 13.54 31.91 3.19
CA PHE A 5 12.22 31.32 3.48
C PHE A 5 12.53 29.82 3.73
N GLY A 6 12.33 29.14 4.87
CA GLY A 6 11.36 29.26 5.96
C GLY A 6 9.99 28.77 5.46
N ASN A 7 9.34 27.70 5.93
CA ASN A 7 9.61 26.61 6.86
C ASN A 7 8.52 25.55 6.61
N GLU A 8 8.82 24.25 6.74
CA GLU A 8 7.94 23.19 7.29
C GLU A 8 8.64 21.83 7.09
N ALA A 9 9.41 21.43 8.10
CA ALA A 9 10.05 20.13 8.17
C ALA A 9 9.11 19.13 8.85
N GLU A 10 8.64 18.13 8.11
CA GLU A 10 8.14 16.91 8.75
C GLU A 10 9.32 16.16 9.41
N PRO A 11 9.18 15.64 10.64
CA PRO A 11 10.29 15.13 11.44
C PRO A 11 10.81 13.74 11.04
N PHE A 12 10.28 13.13 9.97
CA PHE A 12 10.62 11.75 9.61
C PHE A 12 11.04 11.61 8.15
N GLY A 13 12.28 11.19 7.92
CA GLY A 13 12.78 10.79 6.61
C GLY A 13 12.68 9.27 6.41
N PHE A 14 12.56 8.81 5.17
CA PHE A 14 12.53 7.37 4.84
C PHE A 14 13.91 6.88 4.39
N ARG A 15 14.35 5.73 4.91
CA ARG A 15 15.48 4.98 4.35
C ARG A 15 14.95 3.88 3.43
N VAL A 16 15.45 3.82 2.20
CA VAL A 16 15.10 2.80 1.22
C VAL A 16 16.32 1.97 0.88
N SER A 17 16.30 0.67 1.17
CA SER A 17 17.33 -0.28 0.73
C SER A 17 16.80 -1.13 -0.42
N VAL A 18 17.51 -1.16 -1.55
CA VAL A 18 17.08 -1.87 -2.77
C VAL A 18 18.04 -3.02 -3.06
N SER A 19 17.50 -4.23 -3.22
CA SER A 19 18.26 -5.40 -3.68
C SER A 19 17.74 -5.86 -5.05
N ARG A 20 18.65 -6.12 -5.99
CA ARG A 20 18.35 -6.68 -7.32
C ARG A 20 19.21 -7.93 -7.52
N ARG A 21 18.60 -9.05 -7.91
CA ARG A 21 19.36 -10.20 -8.42
C ARG A 21 19.73 -9.89 -9.88
N LYS A 22 21.03 -9.80 -10.19
CA LYS A 22 21.54 -9.61 -11.56
C LYS A 22 21.55 -10.98 -12.26
N GLU A 23 20.73 -11.15 -13.29
CA GLU A 23 21.09 -12.01 -14.42
C GLU A 23 21.63 -11.10 -15.52
N ALA A 24 22.76 -11.48 -16.11
CA ALA A 24 23.49 -10.67 -17.06
C ALA A 24 22.70 -10.53 -18.36
N ILE A 25 22.05 -9.38 -18.55
CA ILE A 25 21.60 -8.88 -19.85
C ILE A 25 21.90 -7.39 -19.87
N SER A 26 22.66 -6.95 -20.87
CA SER A 26 22.96 -5.56 -21.16
C SER A 26 21.70 -4.78 -21.52
N GLU A 27 21.74 -3.48 -21.24
CA GLU A 27 20.71 -2.44 -21.47
C GLU A 27 19.78 -2.16 -20.27
N SER A 28 19.94 -0.93 -19.75
CA SER A 28 19.15 -0.37 -18.66
C SER A 28 17.91 0.30 -19.25
N PRO A 29 16.67 -0.07 -18.88
CA PRO A 29 15.50 0.72 -19.24
C PRO A 29 15.42 1.95 -18.33
N SER A 30 15.31 3.13 -18.95
CA SER A 30 14.95 4.40 -18.31
C SER A 30 13.55 4.29 -17.68
N TRP A 31 13.38 4.77 -16.44
CA TRP A 31 12.17 4.61 -15.64
C TRP A 31 11.34 5.88 -15.47
N ASP A 32 11.68 7.00 -16.09
CA ASP A 32 11.07 8.30 -15.78
C ASP A 32 10.58 9.02 -17.04
N SER A 33 9.26 9.07 -17.24
CA SER A 33 8.59 10.14 -17.98
C SER A 33 7.07 9.98 -17.91
N GLU A 34 6.39 10.79 -17.10
CA GLU A 34 4.99 11.20 -17.34
C GLU A 34 4.63 12.41 -16.46
N SER A 35 4.03 13.42 -17.08
CA SER A 35 3.69 14.74 -16.54
C SER A 35 2.31 14.76 -15.88
N HIS A 36 2.16 15.60 -14.85
CA HIS A 36 0.92 15.75 -14.07
C HIS A 36 0.13 17.01 -14.46
N PRO A 37 -1.20 16.94 -14.64
CA PRO A 37 -2.06 18.10 -14.58
C PRO A 37 -2.48 18.43 -13.14
N VAL A 38 -2.50 19.72 -12.84
CA VAL A 38 -2.89 20.33 -11.57
C VAL A 38 -4.42 20.41 -11.48
N LEU A 39 -5.01 19.96 -10.36
CA LEU A 39 -6.39 20.30 -10.00
C LEU A 39 -6.49 20.73 -8.53
N SER A 40 -7.25 21.82 -8.35
CA SER A 40 -7.39 22.68 -7.18
C SER A 40 -8.51 22.24 -6.22
N GLY A 41 -8.27 22.48 -4.93
CA GLY A 41 -9.20 22.28 -3.81
C GLY A 41 -8.52 21.46 -2.71
N SER A 42 -7.35 21.91 -2.23
CA SER A 42 -6.32 20.96 -1.82
C SER A 42 -6.52 20.42 -0.39
N ALA A 43 -7.04 19.20 -0.32
CA ALA A 43 -6.43 18.15 0.50
C ALA A 43 -4.91 18.36 0.57
N ASP A 44 -4.27 18.21 1.74
CA ASP A 44 -2.81 18.38 1.84
C ASP A 44 -2.13 17.50 0.79
N PRO A 45 -1.54 18.08 -0.28
CA PRO A 45 -1.07 17.33 -1.43
C PRO A 45 0.14 16.45 -1.04
N ARG A 46 0.71 16.68 0.14
CA ARG A 46 1.87 15.96 0.67
C ARG A 46 1.49 14.62 1.31
N THR A 47 0.21 14.32 1.53
CA THR A 47 -0.16 13.02 2.11
C THR A 47 0.09 11.87 1.12
N PRO A 48 0.46 10.68 1.59
CA PRO A 48 0.60 9.52 0.72
C PRO A 48 -0.70 9.18 -0.03
N PHE A 49 -1.87 9.44 0.57
CA PHE A 49 -3.16 9.22 -0.06
C PHE A 49 -3.40 10.15 -1.26
N THR A 50 -3.21 11.46 -1.10
CA THR A 50 -3.40 12.43 -2.19
C THR A 50 -2.38 12.23 -3.31
N LYS A 51 -1.13 11.91 -2.95
CA LYS A 51 -0.09 11.55 -3.93
C LYS A 51 -0.51 10.31 -4.74
N LEU A 52 -1.01 9.27 -4.07
CA LEU A 52 -1.51 8.06 -4.74
C LEU A 52 -2.72 8.36 -5.63
N LEU A 53 -3.67 9.16 -5.14
CA LEU A 53 -4.84 9.63 -5.90
C LEU A 53 -4.45 10.40 -7.17
N GLY A 54 -3.38 11.20 -7.11
CA GLY A 54 -2.83 11.91 -8.26
C GLY A 54 -2.30 11.00 -9.37
N LEU A 55 -1.84 9.80 -9.03
CA LEU A 55 -1.34 8.80 -9.99
C LEU A 55 -2.44 7.88 -10.56
N ILE A 56 -3.69 8.01 -10.12
CA ILE A 56 -4.81 7.22 -10.63
C ILE A 56 -5.39 7.93 -11.87
N PRO A 57 -5.45 7.25 -13.03
CA PRO A 57 -6.04 7.79 -14.25
C PRO A 57 -7.48 8.26 -14.06
N GLY A 58 -7.94 9.18 -14.92
CA GLY A 58 -9.29 9.75 -14.82
C GLY A 58 -10.39 8.69 -14.98
N GLU A 59 -10.19 7.72 -15.87
CA GLU A 59 -11.09 6.60 -16.11
C GLU A 59 -11.24 5.65 -14.91
N ASP A 60 -10.26 5.65 -14.01
CA ASP A 60 -10.25 4.87 -12.76
C ASP A 60 -10.71 5.71 -11.54
N LYS A 61 -11.20 6.93 -11.77
CA LYS A 61 -11.80 7.80 -10.74
C LYS A 61 -13.32 7.74 -10.84
N LEU A 62 -13.93 7.08 -9.86
CA LEU A 62 -15.36 6.90 -9.75
C LEU A 62 -15.94 7.85 -8.70
N ARG A 63 -17.22 8.19 -8.87
CA ARG A 63 -18.02 8.81 -7.82
C ARG A 63 -18.90 7.74 -7.18
N PHE A 64 -18.91 7.71 -5.85
CA PHE A 64 -19.75 6.78 -5.11
C PHE A 64 -21.23 7.05 -5.39
N SER A 65 -22.01 5.97 -5.57
CA SER A 65 -23.46 6.03 -5.73
C SER A 65 -24.12 5.06 -4.75
N THR A 66 -23.95 3.76 -4.98
CA THR A 66 -24.38 2.69 -4.06
C THR A 66 -23.27 1.64 -3.93
N ALA A 67 -23.30 0.89 -2.83
CA ALA A 67 -22.35 -0.21 -2.63
C ALA A 67 -22.48 -1.31 -3.70
N VAL A 68 -23.71 -1.57 -4.18
CA VAL A 68 -23.99 -2.58 -5.21
C VAL A 68 -23.38 -2.15 -6.55
N ASN A 69 -23.66 -0.93 -7.01
CA ASN A 69 -23.12 -0.42 -8.28
C ASN A 69 -21.59 -0.36 -8.25
N LEU A 70 -21.00 0.01 -7.11
CA LEU A 70 -19.56 0.01 -6.95
C LEU A 70 -18.98 -1.41 -7.06
N ALA A 71 -19.59 -2.40 -6.39
CA ALA A 71 -19.13 -3.78 -6.44
C ALA A 71 -19.22 -4.36 -7.86
N GLU A 72 -20.29 -4.06 -8.61
CA GLU A 72 -20.44 -4.47 -10.01
C GLU A 72 -19.34 -3.88 -10.90
N ARG A 73 -19.11 -2.56 -10.82
CA ARG A 73 -18.04 -1.90 -11.58
C ARG A 73 -16.65 -2.44 -11.25
N ILE A 74 -16.40 -2.73 -9.97
CA ILE A 74 -15.11 -3.26 -9.54
C ILE A 74 -14.92 -4.70 -10.02
N LYS A 75 -15.99 -5.50 -10.05
CA LYS A 75 -15.95 -6.84 -10.65
C LYS A 75 -15.55 -6.79 -12.13
N GLU A 76 -16.20 -5.95 -12.93
CA GLU A 76 -15.83 -5.72 -14.33
C GLU A 76 -14.37 -5.28 -14.47
N ARG A 77 -13.91 -4.38 -13.59
CA ARG A 77 -12.52 -3.91 -13.61
C ARG A 77 -11.52 -5.01 -13.24
N ILE A 78 -11.86 -5.90 -12.29
CA ILE A 78 -11.04 -7.07 -11.95
C ILE A 78 -10.92 -8.00 -13.15
N GLU A 79 -12.02 -8.30 -13.83
CA GLU A 79 -12.03 -9.14 -15.05
C GLU A 79 -11.15 -8.54 -16.16
N GLN A 80 -11.21 -7.22 -16.36
CA GLN A 80 -10.31 -6.52 -17.29
C GLN A 80 -8.83 -6.63 -16.87
N CYS A 81 -8.54 -6.46 -15.57
CA CYS A 81 -7.17 -6.53 -15.05
C CYS A 81 -6.56 -7.93 -15.19
N LEU A 82 -7.36 -8.99 -15.07
CA LEU A 82 -6.93 -10.36 -15.32
C LEU A 82 -6.51 -10.55 -16.78
N ASN A 83 -7.27 -9.99 -17.71
CA ASN A 83 -6.99 -10.09 -19.15
C ASN A 83 -5.74 -9.27 -19.57
N SER A 84 -5.49 -8.13 -18.93
CA SER A 84 -4.33 -7.28 -19.22
C SER A 84 -3.09 -7.60 -18.36
N SER A 85 -3.18 -8.52 -17.40
CA SER A 85 -2.11 -8.84 -16.44
C SER A 85 -1.56 -7.60 -15.70
N SER A 86 -2.38 -6.56 -15.53
CA SER A 86 -2.02 -5.31 -14.87
C SER A 86 -2.90 -5.10 -13.64
N GLY A 87 -2.31 -5.15 -12.44
CA GLY A 87 -3.04 -4.72 -11.25
C GLY A 87 -3.39 -3.23 -11.35
N SER A 88 -4.61 -2.87 -10.95
CA SER A 88 -5.10 -1.48 -11.02
C SER A 88 -5.43 -0.90 -9.64
N TYR A 89 -5.55 0.42 -9.58
CA TYR A 89 -6.06 1.18 -8.45
C TYR A 89 -7.28 1.95 -8.94
N VAL A 90 -8.40 1.82 -8.24
CA VAL A 90 -9.61 2.58 -8.50
C VAL A 90 -9.81 3.55 -7.35
N ALA A 91 -9.99 4.83 -7.64
CA ALA A 91 -10.35 5.84 -6.66
C ALA A 91 -11.86 6.06 -6.66
N VAL A 92 -12.45 6.19 -5.48
CA VAL A 92 -13.88 6.42 -5.31
C VAL A 92 -14.06 7.60 -4.36
N THR A 93 -14.63 8.68 -4.85
CA THR A 93 -14.92 9.89 -4.06
C THR A 93 -16.36 9.91 -3.56
N GLY A 94 -16.64 10.58 -2.44
CA GLY A 94 -17.97 10.69 -1.85
C GLY A 94 -18.40 9.46 -1.04
N VAL A 95 -17.44 8.70 -0.54
CA VAL A 95 -17.63 7.55 0.34
C VAL A 95 -17.62 8.03 1.79
N ALA A 96 -18.78 8.18 2.39
CA ALA A 96 -18.89 8.40 3.83
C ALA A 96 -18.39 7.17 4.60
N GLU A 97 -17.82 7.36 5.80
CA GLU A 97 -17.25 6.26 6.60
C GLU A 97 -18.27 5.13 6.87
N GLY A 98 -19.51 5.51 7.19
CA GLY A 98 -20.60 4.55 7.41
C GLY A 98 -20.94 3.67 6.20
N ALA A 99 -20.51 4.05 4.99
CA ALA A 99 -20.73 3.25 3.78
C ALA A 99 -19.74 2.08 3.64
N LEU A 100 -18.60 2.09 4.34
CA LEU A 100 -17.53 1.10 4.18
C LEU A 100 -18.01 -0.33 4.46
N ALA A 101 -18.78 -0.54 5.52
CA ALA A 101 -19.33 -1.86 5.85
C ALA A 101 -20.29 -2.39 4.77
N HIS A 102 -21.08 -1.50 4.16
CA HIS A 102 -21.97 -1.86 3.06
C HIS A 102 -21.21 -2.18 1.78
N ILE A 103 -20.12 -1.44 1.50
CA ILE A 103 -19.22 -1.72 0.38
C ILE A 103 -18.56 -3.09 0.58
N ASP A 104 -18.00 -3.36 1.76
CA ASP A 104 -17.38 -4.64 2.10
C ASP A 104 -18.36 -5.81 1.93
N GLN A 105 -19.60 -5.66 2.43
CA GLN A 105 -20.64 -6.67 2.28
C GLN A 105 -21.03 -6.88 0.80
N ALA A 106 -21.12 -5.82 0.00
CA ALA A 106 -21.41 -5.93 -1.43
C ALA A 106 -20.29 -6.66 -2.19
N PHE A 107 -19.03 -6.40 -1.83
CA PHE A 107 -17.87 -7.11 -2.39
C PHE A 107 -17.87 -8.59 -2.01
N CYS A 108 -18.27 -8.92 -0.78
CA CYS A 108 -18.46 -10.30 -0.34
C CYS A 108 -19.54 -11.01 -1.15
N LYS A 109 -20.71 -10.38 -1.33
CA LYS A 109 -21.83 -10.93 -2.12
C LYS A 109 -21.46 -11.15 -3.59
N GLN A 110 -20.60 -10.30 -4.16
CA GLN A 110 -20.10 -10.44 -5.52
C GLN A 110 -18.92 -11.42 -5.65
N GLY A 111 -18.39 -11.96 -4.54
CA GLY A 111 -17.26 -12.88 -4.54
C GLY A 111 -15.91 -12.24 -4.90
N ILE A 112 -15.80 -10.91 -4.81
CA ILE A 112 -14.61 -10.14 -5.23
C ILE A 112 -13.80 -9.60 -4.05
N ARG A 113 -14.21 -9.89 -2.81
CA ARG A 113 -13.63 -9.27 -1.61
C ARG A 113 -12.16 -9.60 -1.39
N SER A 114 -11.75 -10.84 -1.65
CA SER A 114 -10.35 -11.28 -1.57
C SER A 114 -9.47 -10.61 -2.63
N SER A 115 -10.07 -10.16 -3.73
CA SER A 115 -9.39 -9.52 -4.87
C SER A 115 -9.23 -8.00 -4.73
N ALA A 116 -9.58 -7.43 -3.56
CA ALA A 116 -9.52 -6.00 -3.31
C ALA A 116 -8.87 -5.68 -1.95
N ARG A 117 -8.13 -4.57 -1.89
CA ARG A 117 -7.63 -3.96 -0.64
C ARG A 117 -8.04 -2.49 -0.57
N PHE A 118 -8.56 -2.09 0.58
CA PHE A 118 -9.08 -0.75 0.79
C PHE A 118 -8.06 0.16 1.46
N THR A 119 -8.01 1.42 1.02
CA THR A 119 -7.37 2.53 1.73
C THR A 119 -8.36 3.67 1.78
N TYR A 120 -8.85 4.01 2.96
CA TYR A 120 -9.85 5.04 3.19
C TYR A 120 -9.23 6.29 3.82
N GLU A 121 -9.60 7.46 3.31
CA GLU A 121 -9.23 8.78 3.79
C GLU A 121 -10.51 9.57 4.12
N GLY A 122 -10.91 9.51 5.39
CA GLY A 122 -12.15 10.14 5.89
C GLY A 122 -12.22 11.65 5.69
N PRO A 123 -11.15 12.43 5.92
CA PRO A 123 -11.18 13.88 5.62
C PRO A 123 -11.52 14.23 4.17
N LEU A 124 -11.37 13.27 3.24
CA LEU A 124 -11.68 13.44 1.82
C LEU A 124 -12.91 12.64 1.37
N ASP A 125 -13.57 11.93 2.29
CA ASP A 125 -14.63 10.95 1.98
C ASP A 125 -14.25 10.09 0.76
N SER A 126 -13.03 9.56 0.77
CA SER A 126 -12.44 8.93 -0.42
C SER A 126 -11.85 7.57 -0.09
N LEU A 127 -12.09 6.63 -1.00
CA LEU A 127 -11.62 5.25 -0.93
C LEU A 127 -10.74 4.96 -2.15
N ILE A 128 -9.54 4.46 -1.93
CA ILE A 128 -8.71 3.85 -2.96
C ILE A 128 -8.83 2.33 -2.81
N ILE A 129 -9.19 1.68 -3.91
CA ILE A 129 -9.35 0.24 -4.02
C ILE A 129 -8.22 -0.30 -4.87
N ARG A 130 -7.31 -1.03 -4.24
CA ARG A 130 -6.23 -1.73 -4.94
C ARG A 130 -6.74 -3.10 -5.38
N LEU A 131 -6.68 -3.35 -6.68
CA LEU A 131 -7.10 -4.61 -7.29
C LEU A 131 -5.94 -5.60 -7.32
N MET A 132 -6.27 -6.85 -7.02
CA MET A 132 -5.32 -7.94 -6.85
C MET A 132 -5.50 -8.90 -8.04
N PRO A 133 -4.56 -8.93 -9.00
CA PRO A 133 -4.72 -9.72 -10.21
C PRO A 133 -4.41 -11.20 -9.96
N GLY A 134 -5.33 -11.88 -9.26
CA GLY A 134 -5.40 -13.33 -9.18
C GLY A 134 -4.27 -14.06 -8.43
N VAL A 135 -4.26 -15.38 -8.63
CA VAL A 135 -3.44 -16.36 -7.90
C VAL A 135 -1.94 -16.03 -7.85
N PRO A 136 -1.28 -15.53 -8.92
CA PRO A 136 0.15 -15.22 -8.86
C PRO A 136 0.50 -14.17 -7.79
N HIS A 137 -0.37 -13.18 -7.59
CA HIS A 137 -0.16 -12.17 -6.56
C HIS A 137 -0.22 -12.80 -5.16
N ASP A 138 -1.30 -13.54 -4.87
CA ASP A 138 -1.52 -14.19 -3.58
C ASP A 138 -0.42 -15.23 -3.27
N LEU A 139 0.01 -15.97 -4.29
CA LEU A 139 1.08 -16.97 -4.13
C LEU A 139 2.40 -16.31 -3.75
N ILE A 140 2.75 -15.18 -4.36
CA ILE A 140 4.04 -14.54 -4.11
C ILE A 140 4.06 -13.80 -2.77
N SER A 141 2.99 -13.07 -2.45
CA SER A 141 2.84 -12.43 -1.15
C SER A 141 2.94 -13.46 -0.02
N ARG A 142 2.15 -14.55 -0.11
CA ARG A 142 2.13 -15.59 0.91
C ARG A 142 3.42 -16.42 0.98
N SER A 143 4.04 -16.72 -0.17
CA SER A 143 5.33 -17.44 -0.18
C SER A 143 6.44 -16.62 0.45
N PHE A 144 6.52 -15.32 0.13
CA PHE A 144 7.53 -14.45 0.73
C PHE A 144 7.29 -14.26 2.22
N PHE A 145 6.04 -14.07 2.63
CA PHE A 145 5.62 -14.01 4.03
C PHE A 145 6.12 -15.23 4.83
N TYR A 146 5.91 -16.45 4.32
CA TYR A 146 6.41 -17.65 4.99
C TYR A 146 7.94 -17.68 5.11
N GLN A 147 8.67 -17.17 4.12
CA GLN A 147 10.14 -17.11 4.20
C GLN A 147 10.59 -16.11 5.27
N VAL A 148 9.90 -14.99 5.43
CA VAL A 148 10.16 -14.04 6.53
C VAL A 148 9.91 -14.72 7.88
N GLY A 149 8.77 -15.39 8.04
CA GLY A 149 8.43 -16.13 9.25
C GLY A 149 9.48 -17.18 9.62
N ARG A 150 9.85 -18.05 8.67
CA ARG A 150 10.92 -19.05 8.84
C ARG A 150 12.25 -18.41 9.21
N LYS A 151 12.55 -17.22 8.67
CA LYS A 151 13.76 -16.50 9.03
C LYS A 151 13.71 -16.00 10.47
N ILE A 152 12.55 -15.50 10.93
CA ILE A 152 12.34 -15.13 12.35
C ILE A 152 12.56 -16.35 13.25
N ASP A 153 11.92 -17.47 12.94
CA ASP A 153 12.04 -18.70 13.74
C ASP A 153 13.46 -19.29 13.73
N SER A 154 14.30 -18.94 12.74
CA SER A 154 15.70 -19.38 12.70
C SER A 154 16.59 -18.73 13.76
N PHE A 155 16.15 -17.64 14.40
CA PHE A 155 16.90 -16.98 15.47
C PHE A 155 16.62 -17.65 16.82
N PRO A 156 17.66 -17.95 17.63
CA PRO A 156 17.48 -18.52 18.96
C PRO A 156 16.51 -17.71 19.82
N GLY A 157 15.51 -18.39 20.40
CA GLY A 157 14.53 -17.78 21.29
C GLY A 157 13.37 -17.04 20.61
N LEU A 158 13.30 -17.00 19.28
CA LEU A 158 12.21 -16.33 18.53
C LEU A 158 11.21 -17.28 17.85
N VAL A 159 11.36 -18.58 18.03
CA VAL A 159 10.41 -19.57 17.50
C VAL A 159 9.02 -19.31 18.08
N GLY A 160 8.03 -19.07 17.20
CA GLY A 160 6.64 -18.87 17.61
C GLY A 160 6.36 -17.53 18.32
N THR A 161 7.29 -16.58 18.29
CA THR A 161 7.13 -15.26 18.96
C THR A 161 6.52 -14.20 18.04
N TRP A 162 5.81 -14.59 17.00
CA TRP A 162 5.23 -13.67 16.01
C TRP A 162 3.89 -14.20 15.50
N PHE A 163 3.01 -13.28 15.07
CA PHE A 163 1.68 -13.60 14.56
C PHE A 163 1.45 -13.06 13.14
N PRO A 164 0.82 -13.87 12.26
CA PRO A 164 0.27 -13.39 10.99
C PRO A 164 -0.93 -12.49 11.25
N LEU A 165 -1.00 -11.35 10.55
CA LEU A 165 -2.18 -10.49 10.49
C LEU A 165 -2.86 -10.52 9.13
N GLY A 166 -2.22 -11.13 8.12
CA GLY A 166 -2.73 -11.22 6.76
C GLY A 166 -3.12 -9.84 6.20
N SER A 167 -4.29 -9.79 5.55
CA SER A 167 -4.87 -8.57 4.98
C SER A 167 -5.70 -7.76 5.99
N GLY A 168 -5.28 -7.72 7.26
CA GLY A 168 -5.97 -6.97 8.31
C GLY A 168 -6.15 -5.50 7.97
N GLU A 169 -7.26 -4.91 8.44
CA GLU A 169 -7.51 -3.47 8.34
C GLU A 169 -6.99 -2.77 9.59
N PHE A 170 -6.30 -1.64 9.40
CA PHE A 170 -5.75 -0.83 10.47
C PHE A 170 -6.24 0.60 10.37
N GLU A 171 -6.64 1.14 11.51
CA GLU A 171 -7.21 2.48 11.62
C GLU A 171 -6.21 3.46 12.22
N ALA A 172 -6.02 4.60 11.55
CA ALA A 172 -5.21 5.72 12.02
C ALA A 172 -6.10 6.91 12.35
N HIS A 173 -5.94 7.42 13.58
CA HIS A 173 -6.56 8.67 14.06
C HIS A 173 -8.09 8.71 13.89
N GLY A 174 -8.78 7.57 13.97
CA GLY A 174 -10.25 7.49 13.93
C GLY A 174 -10.89 7.80 12.57
N ARG A 175 -10.10 8.08 11.53
CA ARG A 175 -10.61 8.64 10.26
C ARG A 175 -9.89 8.13 9.01
N ARG A 176 -8.89 7.26 9.16
CA ARG A 176 -8.17 6.66 8.03
C ARG A 176 -8.07 5.17 8.25
N LYS A 177 -8.29 4.37 7.20
CA LYS A 177 -8.21 2.92 7.30
C LYS A 177 -7.39 2.37 6.14
N LYS A 178 -6.58 1.33 6.35
CA LYS A 178 -5.86 0.66 5.26
C LYS A 178 -5.75 -0.83 5.51
N GLN A 179 -5.81 -1.58 4.42
CA GLN A 179 -5.57 -3.02 4.37
C GLN A 179 -4.27 -3.30 3.62
N GLY A 180 -3.40 -4.12 4.23
CA GLY A 180 -2.15 -4.59 3.62
C GLY A 180 -2.35 -5.84 2.77
N ASP A 181 -1.28 -6.30 2.09
CA ASP A 181 -1.27 -7.65 1.52
C ASP A 181 -0.97 -8.69 2.60
N GLU A 182 0.14 -8.52 3.30
CA GLU A 182 0.58 -9.39 4.39
C GLU A 182 1.20 -8.56 5.51
N ALA A 183 1.07 -9.02 6.74
CA ALA A 183 1.52 -8.27 7.91
C ALA A 183 1.91 -9.20 9.07
N ILE A 184 2.95 -8.80 9.81
CA ILE A 184 3.50 -9.51 10.97
C ILE A 184 3.55 -8.59 12.18
N LYS A 185 3.24 -9.14 13.35
CA LYS A 185 3.58 -8.52 14.63
C LYS A 185 4.20 -9.50 15.63
N PRO A 186 4.99 -9.00 16.61
CA PRO A 186 5.44 -9.80 17.74
C PRO A 186 4.27 -10.35 18.56
N ALA A 187 4.43 -11.54 19.13
CA ALA A 187 3.42 -12.17 19.97
C ALA A 187 3.21 -11.47 21.33
N THR A 188 4.15 -10.61 21.72
CA THR A 188 4.07 -9.79 22.94
C THR A 188 3.11 -8.60 22.81
N ARG A 189 2.55 -8.37 21.61
CA ARG A 189 1.66 -7.25 21.29
C ARG A 189 0.21 -7.71 21.21
N SER A 190 -0.72 -6.82 21.58
CA SER A 190 -2.16 -7.11 21.60
C SER A 190 -2.65 -7.56 20.23
N LEU A 191 -3.49 -8.60 20.16
CA LEU A 191 -4.00 -9.10 18.90
C LEU A 191 -4.99 -8.15 18.22
N GLU A 192 -5.82 -7.46 18.99
CA GLU A 192 -6.98 -6.71 18.48
C GLU A 192 -6.65 -5.26 18.07
N THR A 193 -5.69 -4.62 18.75
CA THR A 193 -5.51 -3.16 18.67
C THR A 193 -4.16 -2.73 18.12
N ASP A 194 -3.18 -3.63 18.04
CA ASP A 194 -1.82 -3.25 17.66
C ASP A 194 -1.56 -3.34 16.16
N TRP A 195 -0.96 -2.27 15.65
CA TRP A 195 -0.42 -2.16 14.31
C TRP A 195 0.66 -3.21 14.04
N PRO A 196 0.82 -3.63 12.77
CA PRO A 196 1.88 -4.55 12.37
C PRO A 196 3.24 -3.90 12.58
N SER A 197 4.23 -4.69 12.97
CA SER A 197 5.63 -4.22 13.02
C SER A 197 6.30 -4.30 11.65
N LEU A 198 5.89 -5.28 10.83
CA LEU A 198 6.31 -5.44 9.45
C LEU A 198 5.08 -5.59 8.55
N VAL A 199 5.05 -4.83 7.45
CA VAL A 199 4.07 -4.98 6.37
C VAL A 199 4.77 -5.36 5.08
N ILE A 200 4.14 -6.21 4.29
CA ILE A 200 4.59 -6.55 2.93
C ILE A 200 3.51 -6.05 1.95
N GLU A 201 3.94 -5.29 0.95
CA GLU A 201 3.10 -4.81 -0.14
C GLU A 201 3.62 -5.35 -1.46
N VAL A 202 2.78 -6.07 -2.19
CA VAL A 202 3.16 -6.74 -3.43
C VAL A 202 2.47 -6.07 -4.61
N GLY A 203 3.25 -5.74 -5.63
CA GLY A 203 2.75 -5.14 -6.86
C GLY A 203 3.12 -5.94 -8.10
N TYR A 204 2.10 -6.53 -8.73
CA TYR A 204 2.21 -7.19 -10.02
C TYR A 204 1.89 -6.21 -11.15
N SER A 205 2.87 -5.88 -12.00
CA SER A 205 2.73 -4.87 -13.08
C SER A 205 2.32 -3.45 -12.63
N LYS A 206 2.02 -3.22 -11.35
CA LYS A 206 1.72 -1.93 -10.72
C LYS A 206 2.91 -0.95 -10.75
N SER A 207 2.65 0.35 -10.81
CA SER A 207 3.68 1.38 -10.66
C SER A 207 4.37 1.25 -9.31
N LEU A 208 5.71 1.22 -9.32
CA LEU A 208 6.53 1.19 -8.11
C LEU A 208 6.25 2.40 -7.22
N GLN A 209 5.98 3.56 -7.81
CA GLN A 209 5.68 4.79 -7.08
C GLN A 209 4.41 4.67 -6.24
N LYS A 210 3.36 4.00 -6.77
CA LYS A 210 2.12 3.75 -6.01
C LYS A 210 2.38 2.91 -4.75
N LEU A 211 3.19 1.84 -4.87
CA LEU A 211 3.59 1.00 -3.73
C LEU A 211 4.43 1.76 -2.71
N ARG A 212 5.25 2.72 -3.14
CA ARG A 212 6.03 3.57 -2.23
C ARG A 212 5.12 4.49 -1.42
N PHE A 213 4.04 5.00 -2.00
CA PHE A 213 3.05 5.76 -1.25
C PHE A 213 2.25 4.87 -0.28
N ASP A 214 2.01 3.60 -0.64
CA ASP A 214 1.47 2.62 0.33
C ASP A 214 2.42 2.43 1.52
N ALA A 215 3.73 2.28 1.27
CA ALA A 215 4.73 2.17 2.33
C ALA A 215 4.85 3.44 3.18
N GLU A 216 4.82 4.62 2.56
CA GLU A 216 4.79 5.92 3.24
C GLU A 216 3.56 6.01 4.17
N TRP A 217 2.39 5.55 3.73
CA TRP A 217 1.17 5.54 4.55
C TRP A 217 1.35 4.72 5.83
N TRP A 218 1.84 3.48 5.73
CA TRP A 218 2.06 2.58 6.87
C TRP A 218 3.02 3.18 7.89
N LEU A 219 4.14 3.71 7.42
CA LEU A 219 5.18 4.26 8.27
C LEU A 219 4.77 5.59 8.90
N LYS A 220 4.09 6.47 8.15
CA LYS A 220 3.65 7.79 8.62
C LYS A 220 2.54 7.70 9.67
N TYR A 221 1.53 6.86 9.45
CA TYR A 221 0.31 6.88 10.26
C TYR A 221 0.27 5.85 11.39
N SER A 222 1.21 4.91 11.44
CA SER A 222 1.30 3.91 12.52
C SER A 222 1.84 4.46 13.85
N ALA A 223 2.15 5.77 13.93
CA ALA A 223 2.84 6.38 15.08
C ALA A 223 4.14 5.64 15.47
N GLY A 224 4.86 5.13 14.47
CA GLY A 224 6.10 4.38 14.63
C GLY A 224 5.92 2.94 15.10
N GLN A 225 4.68 2.42 15.17
CA GLN A 225 4.43 1.01 15.50
C GLN A 225 4.78 0.08 14.34
N THR A 226 4.54 0.52 13.10
CA THR A 226 5.10 -0.14 11.92
C THR A 226 6.54 0.32 11.76
N ARG A 227 7.46 -0.65 11.86
CA ARG A 227 8.91 -0.40 11.85
C ARG A 227 9.48 -0.52 10.45
N MET A 228 8.88 -1.39 9.63
CA MET A 228 9.39 -1.75 8.32
C MET A 228 8.23 -2.04 7.35
N VAL A 229 8.39 -1.63 6.10
CA VAL A 229 7.55 -2.07 4.98
C VAL A 229 8.45 -2.66 3.90
N ILE A 230 8.13 -3.87 3.44
CA ILE A 230 8.80 -4.51 2.31
C ILE A 230 7.90 -4.40 1.09
N ILE A 231 8.38 -3.72 0.06
CA ILE A 231 7.74 -3.68 -1.25
C ILE A 231 8.32 -4.79 -2.12
N ILE A 232 7.45 -5.61 -2.70
CA ILE A 232 7.80 -6.62 -3.70
C ILE A 232 7.19 -6.21 -5.03
N LYS A 233 8.01 -5.66 -5.93
CA LYS A 233 7.60 -5.29 -7.27
C LYS A 233 7.98 -6.40 -8.24
N ILE A 234 6.99 -6.89 -8.97
CA ILE A 234 7.12 -8.00 -9.91
C ILE A 234 6.84 -7.50 -11.33
N LYS A 235 7.68 -7.95 -12.26
CA LYS A 235 7.52 -7.81 -13.70
C LYS A 235 7.60 -9.21 -14.30
N CYS A 236 6.67 -9.58 -15.18
CA CYS A 236 6.70 -10.90 -15.84
C CYS A 236 7.30 -10.86 -17.24
N ASN A 237 7.56 -9.67 -17.79
CA ASN A 237 8.26 -9.55 -19.06
C ASN A 237 9.19 -8.32 -19.09
N PRO A 238 10.52 -8.50 -18.98
CA PRO A 238 11.18 -9.75 -18.56
C PRO A 238 10.82 -10.09 -17.10
N ASN A 239 10.97 -11.36 -16.73
CA ASN A 239 10.80 -11.83 -15.36
C ASN A 239 11.80 -11.10 -14.45
N ALA A 240 11.30 -10.27 -13.54
CA ALA A 240 12.11 -9.53 -12.59
C ALA A 240 11.37 -9.32 -11.28
N ILE A 241 12.10 -9.45 -10.17
CA ILE A 241 11.63 -9.11 -8.83
C ILE A 241 12.53 -8.01 -8.29
N ARG A 242 11.91 -6.94 -7.79
CA ARG A 242 12.56 -5.86 -7.05
C ARG A 242 12.02 -5.83 -5.63
N LEU A 243 12.94 -5.83 -4.67
CA LEU A 243 12.62 -5.66 -3.26
C LEU A 243 13.07 -4.27 -2.82
N GLU A 244 12.20 -3.55 -2.13
CA GLU A 244 12.57 -2.34 -1.38
C GLU A 244 12.20 -2.53 0.09
N CYS A 245 13.15 -2.25 0.97
CA CYS A 245 12.91 -2.18 2.41
C CYS A 245 12.82 -0.71 2.81
N TRP A 246 11.68 -0.32 3.38
CA TRP A 246 11.35 1.04 3.81
C TRP A 246 11.27 1.09 5.32
N GLU A 247 12.02 2.01 5.92
CA GLU A 247 12.04 2.25 7.37
C GLU A 247 12.04 3.75 7.65
N MET A 248 11.49 4.16 8.79
CA MET A 248 11.64 5.52 9.29
C MET A 248 13.04 5.71 9.84
N TYR A 249 13.77 6.65 9.27
CA TYR A 249 15.03 7.10 9.84
C TYR A 249 14.76 8.21 10.84
N ARG A 250 15.23 8.01 12.08
CA ARG A 250 15.34 9.11 13.05
C ARG A 250 16.63 9.86 12.76
N ASP A 251 16.51 11.13 12.39
CA ASP A 251 17.66 12.00 12.21
C ASP A 251 18.40 12.18 13.55
N PRO A 252 19.66 11.72 13.67
CA PRO A 252 20.44 11.85 14.89
C PRO A 252 20.68 13.31 15.28
N ALA A 253 20.64 14.24 14.32
CA ALA A 253 20.90 15.66 14.53
C ALA A 253 19.70 16.43 15.12
N ARG A 254 18.53 15.79 15.27
CA ARG A 254 17.29 16.45 15.73
C ARG A 254 16.82 15.98 17.11
N ARG A 255 17.75 15.69 18.03
CA ARG A 255 17.41 15.50 19.45
C ARG A 255 17.02 16.86 20.04
N VAL A 256 15.75 17.03 20.39
CA VAL A 256 15.28 18.02 21.37
C VAL A 256 14.84 17.26 22.61
#